data_AF-A0A966VGC8-F1
#
_entry.id   AF-A0A966VGC8-F1
#
_cell.length_a   1.000
_cell.length_b   1.000
_cell.length_c   1.000
_cell.angle_alpha   90.00
_cell.angle_beta   90.00
_cell.angle_gamma   90.00
#
_symmetry.space_group_name_H-M   'P 1'
#
loop_
_entity.id
_entity.type
_entity.pdbx_description
1 polymer ?
#
loop_
_entity_poly.entity_id
_entity_poly.type
_entity_poly.pdbx_seq_one_letter_code
_entity_poly.pdbx_strand_id
1 'polypeptide(L)'
;MQRLWDNMPLDSGDRVQSSEGATFNPISLLPVDRTKYAQFIGSLTTPPCTEGVVWTVLRQVVTASPDQIALFRKLIGTNARPVQPLNGRLIKASN
;
A
#
# COMPACT_ATOMS: atom_id res chain seq x y z
N MET A 1 -6.85 -8.46 -8.61
CA MET A 1 -7.49 -7.91 -7.40
C MET A 1 -8.53 -8.85 -6.80
N GLN A 2 -9.52 -9.36 -7.56
CA GLN A 2 -10.63 -10.16 -6.97
C GLN A 2 -10.19 -11.31 -6.06
N ARG A 3 -9.24 -12.16 -6.49
CA ARG A 3 -8.71 -13.25 -5.66
C ARG A 3 -8.13 -12.82 -4.30
N LEU A 4 -7.58 -11.60 -4.20
CA LEU A 4 -7.08 -11.06 -2.93
C LEU A 4 -8.24 -10.78 -1.97
N TRP A 5 -9.33 -10.21 -2.50
CA TRP A 5 -10.54 -9.95 -1.73
C TRP A 5 -11.25 -11.24 -1.32
N ASP A 6 -11.28 -12.25 -2.20
CA ASP A 6 -11.92 -13.54 -1.93
C ASP A 6 -11.23 -14.33 -0.79
N ASN A 7 -9.95 -14.07 -0.53
CA ASN A 7 -9.16 -14.75 0.51
C ASN A 7 -8.77 -13.80 1.66
N MET A 8 -9.42 -12.63 1.77
CA MET A 8 -9.12 -11.67 2.82
C MET A 8 -9.69 -12.16 4.16
N PRO A 9 -8.91 -12.18 5.26
CA PRO A 9 -9.43 -12.47 6.59
C PRO A 9 -10.54 -11.48 6.96
N LEU A 10 -11.65 -12.00 7.49
CA LEU A 10 -12.84 -11.20 7.83
C LEU A 10 -12.81 -10.69 9.28
N ASP A 11 -11.85 -11.16 10.07
CA ASP A 11 -11.66 -10.78 11.46
C ASP A 11 -10.22 -10.35 11.75
N SER A 12 -10.04 -9.43 12.70
CA SER A 12 -8.72 -8.95 13.09
C SER A 12 -7.92 -10.04 13.80
N GLY A 13 -6.67 -10.25 13.38
CA GLY A 13 -5.79 -11.29 13.93
C GLY A 13 -6.01 -12.67 13.32
N ASP A 14 -7.03 -12.84 12.47
CA ASP A 14 -7.24 -14.08 11.73
C ASP A 14 -6.18 -14.27 10.64
N ARG A 15 -5.88 -15.55 10.35
CA ARG A 15 -4.90 -15.97 9.35
C ARG A 15 -5.57 -16.94 8.40
N VAL A 16 -6.00 -16.42 7.25
CA VAL A 16 -6.45 -17.25 6.14
C VAL A 16 -5.22 -17.80 5.43
N GLN A 17 -5.08 -19.13 5.43
CA GLN A 17 -4.10 -19.78 4.56
C GLN A 17 -4.48 -19.45 3.11
N SER A 18 -3.52 -19.01 2.30
CA SER A 18 -3.74 -18.88 0.87
C SER A 18 -4.27 -20.22 0.35
N SER A 19 -5.39 -20.21 -0.37
CA SER A 19 -5.96 -21.43 -0.96
C SER A 19 -4.87 -22.22 -1.67
N GLU A 20 -4.86 -23.55 -1.48
CA GLU A 20 -3.81 -24.42 -2.02
C GLU A 20 -3.69 -24.21 -3.54
N GLY A 21 -2.50 -23.79 -4.02
CA GLY A 21 -2.27 -23.45 -5.43
C GLY A 21 -2.72 -22.05 -5.88
N ALA A 22 -3.20 -21.18 -4.99
CA ALA A 22 -3.54 -19.80 -5.32
C ALA A 22 -2.28 -18.98 -5.63
N THR A 23 -1.94 -18.91 -6.91
CA THR A 23 -0.88 -18.02 -7.39
C THR A 23 -1.41 -16.61 -7.56
N PHE A 24 -0.65 -15.65 -7.06
CA PHE A 24 -0.95 -14.23 -7.13
C PHE A 24 0.27 -13.48 -7.68
N ASN A 25 0.09 -12.72 -8.75
CA ASN A 25 1.14 -11.87 -9.30
C ASN A 25 1.07 -10.47 -8.66
N PRO A 26 2.04 -10.07 -7.80
CA PRO A 26 2.02 -8.76 -7.14
C PRO A 26 2.07 -7.58 -8.12
N ILE A 27 2.65 -7.80 -9.31
CA ILE A 27 2.73 -6.78 -10.37
C ILE A 27 1.33 -6.33 -10.81
N SER A 28 0.31 -7.19 -10.66
CA SER A 28 -1.09 -6.87 -10.98
C SER A 28 -1.74 -5.87 -10.02
N LEU A 29 -1.10 -5.54 -8.89
CA LEU A 29 -1.54 -4.50 -7.95
C LEU A 29 -1.00 -3.12 -8.30
N LEU A 30 -0.05 -3.05 -9.22
CA LEU A 30 0.57 -1.80 -9.61
C LEU A 30 -0.20 -1.21 -10.81
N PRO A 31 -0.25 0.13 -10.92
CA PRO A 31 -0.77 0.78 -12.11
C PRO A 31 -0.01 0.33 -13.37
N VAL A 32 -0.65 0.50 -14.52
CA VAL A 32 -0.07 0.17 -15.83
C VAL A 32 1.09 1.13 -16.13
N ASP A 33 0.87 2.44 -15.99
CA ASP A 33 1.96 3.42 -16.07
C ASP A 33 2.64 3.57 -14.71
N ARG A 34 3.94 3.28 -14.70
CA ARG A 34 4.82 3.35 -13.54
C ARG A 34 5.97 4.34 -13.76
N THR A 35 5.96 5.02 -14.92
CA THR A 35 6.99 5.99 -15.29
C THR A 35 6.86 7.27 -14.48
N LYS A 36 5.63 7.58 -14.02
CA LYS A 36 5.31 8.76 -13.22
C LYS A 36 5.30 8.47 -11.72
N TYR A 37 6.29 8.99 -11.00
CA TYR A 37 6.47 8.80 -9.55
C TYR A 37 7.14 10.01 -8.86
N ALA A 38 7.09 10.00 -7.53
CA ALA A 38 7.91 10.84 -6.67
C ALA A 38 8.82 9.96 -5.80
N GLN A 39 10.06 10.38 -5.58
CA GLN A 39 11.04 9.65 -4.79
C GLN A 39 11.69 10.56 -3.74
N PHE A 40 11.85 10.03 -2.53
CA PHE A 40 12.52 10.71 -1.42
C PHE A 40 13.07 9.70 -0.40
N ILE A 41 14.00 10.15 0.44
CA ILE A 41 14.48 9.37 1.58
C ILE A 41 13.63 9.71 2.81
N GLY A 42 13.11 8.69 3.48
CA GLY A 42 12.28 8.81 4.67
C GLY A 42 12.53 7.67 5.65
N SER A 43 11.47 7.25 6.32
CA SER A 43 11.52 6.19 7.33
C SER A 43 10.41 5.17 7.16
N LEU A 44 10.48 4.09 7.95
CA LEU A 44 9.34 3.22 8.18
C LEU A 44 8.16 4.01 8.77
N THR A 45 6.94 3.71 8.34
CA THR A 45 5.71 4.35 8.84
C THR A 45 5.19 3.74 10.14
N THR A 46 5.82 2.66 10.61
CA THR A 46 5.54 1.98 11.87
C THR A 46 6.80 1.93 12.73
N PRO A 47 6.68 1.78 14.07
CA PRO A 47 7.82 1.55 14.94
C PRO A 47 8.73 0.41 14.40
N PRO A 48 10.06 0.56 14.49
CA PRO A 48 10.81 1.60 15.20
C PRO A 48 11.02 2.91 14.41
N CYS A 49 10.30 3.14 13.31
CA CYS A 49 10.39 4.37 12.51
C CYS A 49 11.79 4.64 11.94
N THR A 50 12.57 3.59 11.66
CA THR A 50 13.95 3.67 11.15
C THR A 50 14.03 4.50 9.88
N GLU A 51 14.98 5.44 9.84
CA GLU A 51 15.27 6.32 8.70
C GLU A 51 16.16 5.65 7.64
N GLY A 52 16.32 6.29 6.48
CA GLY A 52 17.13 5.80 5.36
C GLY A 52 16.33 5.00 4.31
N VAL A 53 15.01 4.91 4.45
CA VAL A 53 14.13 4.20 3.51
C VAL A 53 13.96 5.04 2.24
N VAL A 54 14.26 4.47 1.07
CA VAL A 54 13.96 5.08 -0.22
C VAL A 54 12.49 4.84 -0.56
N TRP A 55 11.67 5.87 -0.47
CA TRP A 55 10.27 5.83 -0.87
C TRP A 55 10.12 6.15 -2.35
N THR A 56 9.41 5.29 -3.08
CA THR A 56 8.96 5.56 -4.45
C THR A 56 7.43 5.51 -4.48
N VAL A 57 6.80 6.65 -4.69
CA VAL A 57 5.33 6.80 -4.68
C VAL A 57 4.86 7.01 -6.12
N LEU A 58 4.14 6.02 -6.67
CA LEU A 58 3.58 6.09 -8.02
C LEU A 58 2.45 7.13 -8.08
N ARG A 59 2.38 7.91 -9.17
CA ARG A 59 1.36 8.95 -9.33
C ARG A 59 0.01 8.39 -9.79
N GLN A 60 0.02 7.38 -10.65
CA GLN A 60 -1.20 6.72 -11.09
C GLN A 60 -1.73 5.82 -9.96
N VAL A 61 -3.00 5.96 -9.62
CA VAL A 61 -3.69 5.11 -8.63
C VAL A 61 -4.30 3.89 -9.29
N VAL A 62 -4.39 2.79 -8.55
CA VAL A 62 -5.26 1.66 -8.88
C VAL A 62 -6.60 1.83 -8.19
N THR A 63 -7.67 1.35 -8.82
CA THR A 63 -9.03 1.50 -8.31
C THR A 63 -9.53 0.21 -7.67
N ALA A 64 -10.48 0.36 -6.75
CA ALA A 64 -11.27 -0.70 -6.15
C ALA A 64 -12.72 -0.22 -6.05
N SER A 65 -13.68 -1.15 -5.93
CA SER A 65 -15.09 -0.75 -5.79
C SER A 65 -15.31 -0.01 -4.46
N PRO A 66 -16.33 0.84 -4.35
CA PRO A 66 -16.70 1.47 -3.09
C PRO A 66 -16.90 0.46 -1.95
N ASP A 67 -17.54 -0.68 -2.23
CA ASP A 67 -17.79 -1.74 -1.25
C ASP A 67 -16.49 -2.40 -0.77
N GLN A 68 -15.54 -2.65 -1.67
CA GLN A 68 -14.22 -3.16 -1.32
C GLN A 68 -13.47 -2.20 -0.40
N ILE A 69 -13.51 -0.90 -0.70
CA ILE A 69 -12.88 0.15 0.12
C ILE A 69 -13.55 0.23 1.50
N ALA A 70 -14.88 0.18 1.55
CA ALA A 70 -15.64 0.22 2.80
C ALA A 70 -15.35 -0.99 3.69
N LEU A 71 -15.34 -2.20 3.12
CA LEU A 71 -14.97 -3.42 3.83
C LEU A 71 -13.56 -3.34 4.39
N PHE A 72 -12.59 -2.92 3.57
CA PHE A 72 -11.19 -2.80 4.01
C PHE A 72 -11.03 -1.82 5.17
N ARG A 73 -11.68 -0.65 5.10
CA ARG A 73 -11.69 0.36 6.19
C ARG A 73 -12.30 -0.18 7.47
N LYS A 74 -13.38 -0.97 7.37
CA LYS A 74 -14.02 -1.59 8.54
C LYS A 74 -13.08 -2.59 9.23
N LEU A 75 -12.33 -3.36 8.45
CA LEU A 75 -11.45 -4.42 8.96
C LEU A 75 -10.18 -3.88 9.62
N ILE A 76 -9.50 -2.93 8.97
CA ILE A 76 -8.19 -2.44 9.46
C ILE A 76 -8.30 -1.18 10.33
N GLY A 77 -9.47 -0.52 10.32
CA GLY A 77 -9.67 0.76 10.98
C GLY A 77 -8.83 1.89 10.37
N THR A 78 -8.49 2.88 11.19
CA THR A 78 -7.58 3.97 10.80
C THR A 78 -6.17 3.63 11.27
N ASN A 79 -5.36 3.08 10.37
CA ASN A 79 -4.00 2.62 10.65
C ASN A 79 -2.91 3.46 9.95
N ALA A 80 -3.29 4.54 9.29
CA ALA A 80 -2.34 5.44 8.62
C ALA A 80 -1.70 6.41 9.62
N ARG A 81 -0.36 6.43 9.66
CA ARG A 81 0.40 7.45 10.41
C ARG A 81 0.15 8.85 9.81
N PRO A 82 0.03 9.92 10.62
CA PRO A 82 -0.08 11.28 10.11
C PRO A 82 1.11 11.70 9.23
N VAL A 83 0.86 12.62 8.30
CA VAL A 83 1.93 13.22 7.47
C VAL A 83 3.01 13.85 8.35
N GLN A 84 4.27 13.73 7.92
CA GLN A 84 5.43 14.24 8.66
C GLN A 84 6.02 15.45 7.91
N PRO A 85 6.55 16.45 8.63
CA PRO A 85 7.12 17.64 8.02
C PRO A 85 8.30 17.30 7.10
N LEU A 86 8.48 18.06 6.03
CA LEU A 86 9.53 17.78 5.04
C LEU A 86 10.94 18.02 5.56
N ASN A 87 11.14 18.95 6.49
CA ASN A 87 12.44 19.26 7.10
C ASN A 87 13.56 19.48 6.05
N GLY A 88 13.25 20.18 4.96
CA GLY A 88 14.22 20.47 3.89
C GLY A 88 14.54 19.30 2.95
N ARG A 89 13.90 18.13 3.11
CA ARG A 89 14.09 16.98 2.22
C ARG A 89 13.68 17.31 0.79
N LEU A 90 14.54 16.97 -0.15
CA LEU A 90 14.26 17.08 -1.58
C LEU A 90 13.39 15.90 -2.04
N ILE A 91 12.32 16.21 -2.77
CA ILE A 91 11.49 15.23 -3.47
C ILE A 91 11.84 15.28 -4.95
N LYS A 92 12.29 14.15 -5.49
CA LYS A 92 12.53 14.00 -6.92
C LYS A 92 11.25 13.54 -7.59
N ALA A 93 10.75 14.29 -8.56
CA ALA A 93 9.69 13.81 -9.46
C ALA A 93 10.32 13.19 -10.70
N SER A 94 9.75 12.09 -11.18
CA SER A 94 10.00 11.61 -12.53
C SER A 94 9.57 12.67 -13.55
N ASN A 95 10.32 12.81 -14.64
CA ASN A 95 9.95 13.63 -15.80
C ASN A 95 8.66 13.09 -16.44
#